data_AF-A0A8T3SRM9-F1
#
_entry.id   AF-A0A8T3SRM9-F1
#
_cell.length_a   1.000
_cell.length_b   1.000
_cell.length_c   1.000
_cell.angle_alpha   90.00
_cell.angle_beta   90.00
_cell.angle_gamma   90.00
#
_symmetry.space_group_name_H-M   'P 1'
#
loop_
_entity.id
_entity.type
_entity.pdbx_description
1 polymer ?
#
loop_
_entity_poly.entity_id
_entity_poly.type
_entity_poly.pdbx_seq_one_letter_code
_entity_poly.pdbx_strand_id
1 'polypeptide(L)'
;MFAAILDRLSGRTSERQSQTAVPFPTRPIPFLLRFVRLRPGMHLGFLSLVISAAACAVAVQYGMKLLVDGMAGGPEARAEVWNALALFIGLIAAENILWRLSGWMGCRTIVAAGVDIRVHVFDHLSGHSQRFFGQHLTGALGSRLTGLAGAFGAVTSTLSWSIAPPITDFIGAMIIFSTVDWRMAVALAVVVAFLALGLILFAVRGRPLHRKFAEQGAYVNGELVDTVSNSWTVKIFSARPRERARLAAKFGVEAEAQRKSWMYVEKTRVLHDIFLTLMSGAM
;
A
#
# COMPACT_ATOMS: atom_id res chain seq x y z
N MET A 1 29.41 30.61 42.08
CA MET A 1 28.61 31.32 41.05
C MET A 1 28.68 30.64 39.68
N PHE A 2 29.85 30.21 39.20
CA PHE A 2 30.03 29.57 37.88
C PHE A 2 29.34 28.21 37.71
N ALA A 3 29.36 27.36 38.76
CA ALA A 3 28.71 26.04 38.73
C ALA A 3 27.17 26.12 38.59
N ALA A 4 26.53 27.10 39.22
CA ALA A 4 25.08 27.32 39.13
C ALA A 4 24.63 27.86 37.75
N ILE A 5 25.54 28.49 37.00
CA ILE A 5 25.28 28.97 35.64
C ILE A 5 25.41 27.80 34.65
N LEU A 6 26.41 26.92 34.81
CA LEU A 6 26.56 25.71 33.98
C LEU A 6 25.41 24.73 34.17
N ASP A 7 24.90 24.57 35.39
CA ASP A 7 23.75 23.69 35.67
C ASP A 7 22.43 24.27 35.12
N ARG A 8 22.26 25.60 35.13
CA ARG A 8 21.14 26.27 34.44
C ARG A 8 21.26 26.23 32.92
N LEU A 9 22.47 26.15 32.37
CA LEU A 9 22.70 26.03 30.92
C LEU A 9 22.50 24.58 30.44
N SER A 10 22.90 23.57 31.22
CA SER A 10 22.67 22.15 30.91
C SER A 10 21.19 21.76 31.05
N GLY A 11 20.50 22.31 32.05
CA GLY A 11 19.05 22.16 32.19
C GLY A 11 18.28 22.80 31.03
N ARG A 12 18.71 23.97 30.57
CA ARG A 12 18.11 24.67 29.41
C ARG A 12 18.36 23.96 28.08
N THR A 13 19.48 23.28 27.86
CA THR A 13 19.72 22.53 26.61
C THR A 13 18.92 21.23 26.56
N SER A 14 18.77 20.53 27.69
CA SER A 14 17.92 19.34 27.80
C SER A 14 16.43 19.65 27.64
N GLU A 15 15.94 20.74 28.26
CA GLU A 15 14.57 21.22 28.06
C GLU A 15 14.31 21.66 26.61
N ARG A 16 15.27 22.35 25.97
CA ARG A 16 15.11 22.82 24.58
C ARG A 16 15.11 21.67 23.57
N GLN A 17 15.90 20.60 23.80
CA GLN A 17 15.86 19.38 22.99
C GLN A 17 14.56 18.59 23.17
N SER A 18 13.98 18.59 24.38
CA SER A 18 12.67 17.99 24.63
C SER A 18 11.50 18.76 23.99
N GLN A 19 11.64 20.10 23.85
CA GLN A 19 10.60 20.99 23.32
C GLN A 19 10.62 21.15 21.79
N THR A 20 11.73 20.84 21.12
CA THR A 20 11.83 20.91 19.64
C THR A 20 11.53 19.59 18.91
N ALA A 21 11.30 18.49 19.65
CA ALA A 21 10.93 17.22 19.05
C ALA A 21 9.47 17.28 18.58
N VAL A 22 9.28 17.50 17.27
CA VAL A 22 7.96 17.41 16.61
C VAL A 22 7.26 16.12 17.08
N PRO A 23 6.07 16.20 17.70
CA PRO A 23 5.43 15.04 18.30
C PRO A 23 5.34 13.90 17.29
N PHE A 24 5.74 12.69 17.70
CA PHE A 24 5.63 11.54 16.85
C PHE A 24 4.15 11.27 16.55
N PRO A 25 3.72 11.22 15.28
CA PRO A 25 2.30 11.10 14.96
C PRO A 25 1.74 9.78 15.51
N THR A 26 0.71 9.89 16.35
CA THR A 26 0.03 8.76 17.01
C THR A 26 -1.00 8.07 16.11
N ARG A 27 -1.32 8.65 14.95
CA ARG A 27 -2.28 8.12 13.98
C ARG A 27 -1.55 7.59 12.73
N PRO A 28 -2.04 6.50 12.11
CA PRO A 28 -1.37 5.89 10.95
C PRO A 28 -1.28 6.82 9.73
N ILE A 29 -2.35 7.53 9.38
CA ILE A 29 -2.39 8.36 8.16
C ILE A 29 -1.43 9.55 8.25
N PRO A 30 -1.41 10.37 9.33
CA PRO A 30 -0.42 11.43 9.48
C PRO A 30 1.03 10.93 9.49
N PHE A 31 1.27 9.73 10.04
CA PHE A 31 2.57 9.09 9.98
C PHE A 31 2.99 8.84 8.52
N LEU A 32 2.16 8.17 7.71
CA LEU A 32 2.46 7.91 6.29
C LEU A 32 2.68 9.21 5.50
N LEU A 33 1.80 10.20 5.69
CA LEU A 33 1.87 11.48 4.99
C LEU A 33 3.13 12.27 5.33
N ARG A 34 3.65 12.18 6.57
CA ARG A 34 4.91 12.81 6.95
C ARG A 34 6.07 12.29 6.09
N PHE A 35 6.16 10.98 5.90
CA PHE A 35 7.25 10.39 5.11
C PHE A 35 7.11 10.67 3.61
N VAL A 36 5.88 10.69 3.09
CA VAL A 36 5.63 11.13 1.70
C VAL A 36 6.05 12.60 1.51
N ARG A 37 5.83 13.45 2.51
CA ARG A 37 6.24 14.87 2.49
C ARG A 37 7.74 15.12 2.64
N LEU A 38 8.54 14.13 3.04
CA LEU A 38 9.99 14.28 3.07
C LEU A 38 10.59 14.31 1.65
N ARG A 39 9.96 13.62 0.69
CA ARG A 39 10.40 13.57 -0.72
C ARG A 39 9.23 13.74 -1.68
N PRO A 40 8.52 14.89 -1.65
CA PRO A 40 7.29 15.06 -2.39
C PRO A 40 7.51 14.92 -3.90
N GLY A 41 8.65 15.41 -4.44
CA GLY A 41 8.95 15.30 -5.87
C GLY A 41 9.08 13.86 -6.36
N MET A 42 9.70 12.96 -5.58
CA MET A 42 9.85 11.55 -5.96
C MET A 42 8.50 10.83 -5.93
N HIS A 43 7.70 11.05 -4.88
CA HIS A 43 6.38 10.44 -4.76
C HIS A 43 5.38 10.97 -5.80
N LEU A 44 5.38 12.28 -6.04
CA LEU A 44 4.51 12.91 -7.04
C LEU A 44 4.90 12.48 -8.46
N GLY A 45 6.18 12.49 -8.79
CA GLY A 45 6.64 12.01 -10.09
C GLY A 45 6.32 10.52 -10.30
N PHE A 46 6.45 9.72 -9.25
CA PHE A 46 6.14 8.30 -9.32
C PHE A 46 4.65 8.08 -9.57
N LEU A 47 3.81 8.76 -8.79
CA LEU A 47 2.36 8.69 -8.94
C LEU A 47 1.91 9.23 -10.31
N SER A 48 2.51 10.32 -10.80
CA SER A 48 2.18 10.88 -12.11
C SER A 48 2.52 9.91 -13.24
N LEU A 49 3.65 9.20 -13.18
CA LEU A 49 3.98 8.18 -14.17
C LEU A 49 2.95 7.06 -14.21
N VAL A 50 2.46 6.61 -13.04
CA VAL A 50 1.44 5.56 -12.98
C VAL A 50 0.10 6.05 -13.53
N ILE A 51 -0.32 7.27 -13.16
CA ILE A 51 -1.55 7.87 -13.69
C ILE A 51 -1.45 8.07 -15.21
N SER A 52 -0.31 8.55 -15.71
CA SER A 52 -0.09 8.68 -17.16
C SER A 52 -0.11 7.33 -17.87
N ALA A 53 0.46 6.28 -17.29
CA ALA A 53 0.41 4.94 -17.85
C ALA A 53 -1.04 4.42 -17.96
N ALA A 54 -1.82 4.56 -16.88
CA ALA A 54 -3.23 4.18 -16.88
C ALA A 54 -4.07 5.03 -17.87
N ALA A 55 -3.80 6.34 -17.95
CA ALA A 55 -4.45 7.19 -18.95
C ALA A 55 -4.11 6.77 -20.40
N CYS A 56 -2.88 6.32 -20.66
CA CYS A 56 -2.53 5.73 -21.95
C CYS A 56 -3.33 4.45 -22.23
N ALA A 57 -3.51 3.58 -21.23
CA ALA A 57 -4.32 2.36 -21.39
C ALA A 57 -5.77 2.68 -21.79
N VAL A 58 -6.36 3.72 -21.19
CA VAL A 58 -7.68 4.24 -21.59
C VAL A 58 -7.65 4.78 -23.03
N ALA A 59 -6.61 5.54 -23.38
CA ALA A 59 -6.45 6.06 -24.74
C ALA A 59 -6.28 4.93 -25.78
N VAL A 60 -5.66 3.80 -25.42
CA VAL A 60 -5.56 2.61 -26.28
C VAL A 60 -6.96 2.07 -26.62
N GLN A 61 -7.89 2.05 -25.67
CA GLN A 61 -9.28 1.65 -25.94
C GLN A 61 -9.97 2.58 -26.95
N TYR A 62 -9.72 3.88 -26.84
CA TYR A 62 -10.19 4.85 -27.84
C TYR A 62 -9.50 4.67 -29.20
N GLY A 63 -8.21 4.36 -29.22
CA GLY A 63 -7.47 4.02 -30.44
C GLY A 63 -8.05 2.79 -31.14
N MET A 64 -8.47 1.77 -30.37
CA MET A 64 -9.17 0.60 -30.90
C MET A 64 -10.50 0.99 -31.57
N LYS A 65 -11.29 1.87 -30.93
CA LYS A 65 -12.52 2.39 -31.53
C LYS A 65 -12.24 3.04 -32.89
N LEU A 66 -11.28 3.95 -32.98
CA LEU A 66 -10.91 4.61 -34.24
C LEU A 66 -10.47 3.63 -35.32
N LEU A 67 -9.73 2.59 -34.93
CA LEU A 67 -9.30 1.53 -35.85
C LEU A 67 -10.50 0.74 -36.39
N VAL A 68 -11.45 0.38 -35.54
CA VAL A 68 -12.69 -0.31 -35.92
C VAL A 68 -13.54 0.55 -36.84
N ASP A 69 -13.73 1.84 -36.50
CA ASP A 69 -14.50 2.79 -37.31
C ASP A 69 -13.86 2.98 -38.69
N GLY A 70 -12.53 3.11 -38.76
CA GLY A 70 -11.79 3.22 -40.03
C GLY A 70 -11.89 1.96 -40.91
N MET A 71 -11.91 0.77 -40.31
CA MET A 71 -12.12 -0.48 -41.06
C MET A 71 -13.56 -0.60 -41.60
N ALA A 72 -14.54 -0.02 -40.92
CA ALA A 72 -15.93 0.00 -41.37
C ALA A 72 -16.19 1.01 -42.51
N GLY A 73 -15.31 2.01 -42.70
CA GLY A 73 -15.46 3.10 -43.67
C GLY A 73 -15.21 2.76 -45.15
N GLY A 74 -14.83 1.52 -45.49
CA GLY A 74 -14.62 1.09 -46.87
C GLY A 74 -13.24 1.44 -47.47
N PRO A 75 -13.02 1.19 -48.79
CA PRO A 75 -11.68 1.26 -49.42
C PRO A 75 -11.02 2.65 -49.40
N GLU A 76 -11.80 3.73 -49.35
CA GLU A 76 -11.29 5.11 -49.36
C GLU A 76 -10.67 5.52 -48.01
N ALA A 77 -11.03 4.83 -46.92
CA ALA A 77 -10.52 5.08 -45.57
C ALA A 77 -9.16 4.41 -45.28
N ARG A 78 -8.50 3.81 -46.29
CA ARG A 78 -7.25 3.04 -46.11
C ARG A 78 -6.15 3.87 -45.42
N ALA A 79 -6.05 5.18 -45.71
CA ALA A 79 -5.06 6.05 -45.06
C ALA A 79 -5.39 6.31 -43.58
N GLU A 80 -6.68 6.44 -43.24
CA GLU A 80 -7.16 6.63 -41.86
C GLU A 80 -6.90 5.38 -41.00
N VAL A 81 -7.05 4.19 -41.58
CA VAL A 81 -6.73 2.91 -40.92
C VAL A 81 -5.25 2.84 -40.53
N TRP A 82 -4.33 3.25 -41.40
CA TRP A 82 -2.90 3.25 -41.08
C TRP A 82 -2.54 4.26 -39.99
N ASN A 83 -3.18 5.44 -40.00
CA ASN A 83 -2.99 6.44 -38.95
C ASN A 83 -3.55 5.97 -37.60
N ALA A 84 -4.74 5.35 -37.59
CA ALA A 84 -5.34 4.78 -36.40
C ALA A 84 -4.49 3.62 -35.85
N LEU A 85 -3.96 2.77 -36.72
CA LEU A 85 -3.06 1.68 -36.35
C LEU A 85 -1.74 2.20 -35.76
N ALA A 86 -1.13 3.21 -36.38
CA ALA A 86 0.09 3.83 -35.89
C ALA A 86 -0.12 4.49 -34.51
N LEU A 87 -1.25 5.19 -34.31
CA LEU A 87 -1.63 5.75 -33.02
C LEU A 87 -1.84 4.65 -31.97
N PHE A 88 -2.56 3.59 -32.31
CA PHE A 88 -2.82 2.46 -31.42
C PHE A 88 -1.53 1.78 -30.94
N ILE A 89 -0.63 1.45 -31.88
CA ILE A 89 0.68 0.87 -31.55
C ILE A 89 1.53 1.85 -30.74
N GLY A 90 1.51 3.13 -31.11
CA GLY A 90 2.24 4.18 -30.39
C GLY A 90 1.79 4.34 -28.93
N LEU A 91 0.47 4.29 -28.69
CA LEU A 91 -0.11 4.35 -27.35
C LEU A 91 0.25 3.10 -26.52
N ILE A 92 0.21 1.91 -27.10
CA ILE A 92 0.65 0.67 -26.43
C ILE A 92 2.14 0.75 -26.05
N ALA A 93 2.98 1.23 -26.97
CA ALA A 93 4.41 1.39 -26.70
C ALA A 93 4.64 2.42 -25.58
N ALA A 94 3.95 3.56 -25.62
CA ALA A 94 4.03 4.60 -24.59
C ALA A 94 3.56 4.08 -23.22
N GLU A 95 2.43 3.37 -23.16
CA GLU A 95 1.92 2.73 -21.95
C GLU A 95 2.99 1.79 -21.34
N ASN A 96 3.55 0.89 -22.15
CA ASN A 96 4.58 -0.04 -21.69
C ASN A 96 5.81 0.68 -21.15
N ILE A 97 6.29 1.70 -21.86
CA ILE A 97 7.43 2.52 -21.45
C ILE A 97 7.13 3.18 -20.09
N LEU A 98 5.97 3.83 -19.95
CA LEU A 98 5.55 4.49 -18.71
C LEU A 98 5.46 3.51 -17.53
N TRP A 99 4.93 2.30 -17.74
CA TRP A 99 4.93 1.25 -16.72
C TRP A 99 6.35 0.89 -16.26
N ARG A 100 7.31 0.76 -17.18
CA ARG A 100 8.72 0.46 -16.82
C ARG A 100 9.37 1.63 -16.07
N LEU A 101 9.17 2.86 -16.53
CA LEU A 101 9.65 4.07 -15.85
C LEU A 101 9.05 4.19 -14.44
N SER A 102 7.75 3.91 -14.29
CA SER A 102 7.08 3.93 -12.99
C SER A 102 7.66 2.86 -12.05
N GLY A 103 7.99 1.68 -12.56
CA GLY A 103 8.63 0.61 -11.79
C GLY A 103 10.03 0.99 -11.30
N TRP A 104 10.86 1.54 -12.20
CA TRP A 104 12.22 1.99 -11.85
C TRP A 104 12.19 3.12 -10.81
N MET A 105 11.31 4.10 -10.97
CA MET A 105 11.18 5.20 -10.02
C MET A 105 10.52 4.76 -8.71
N GLY A 106 9.53 3.86 -8.78
CA GLY A 106 8.86 3.28 -7.62
C GLY A 106 9.83 2.52 -6.73
N CYS A 107 10.72 1.71 -7.31
CA CYS A 107 11.77 1.00 -6.56
C CYS A 107 12.66 1.98 -5.77
N ARG A 108 13.17 3.03 -6.44
CA ARG A 108 14.00 4.05 -5.78
C ARG A 108 13.24 4.80 -4.68
N THR A 109 11.99 5.17 -4.95
CA THR A 109 11.17 5.98 -4.04
C THR A 109 10.75 5.19 -2.80
N ILE A 110 10.22 3.98 -2.97
CA ILE A 110 9.74 3.14 -1.87
C ILE A 110 10.91 2.69 -0.98
N VAL A 111 12.04 2.28 -1.57
CA VAL A 111 13.22 1.85 -0.82
C VAL A 111 13.82 3.03 -0.05
N ALA A 112 13.97 4.19 -0.68
CA ALA A 112 14.50 5.38 0.00
C ALA A 112 13.62 5.82 1.18
N ALA A 113 12.30 5.87 0.98
CA ALA A 113 11.36 6.18 2.06
C ALA A 113 11.43 5.13 3.19
N GLY A 114 11.61 3.85 2.86
CA GLY A 114 11.82 2.79 3.84
C GLY A 114 13.07 2.99 4.71
N VAL A 115 14.16 3.49 4.12
CA VAL A 115 15.38 3.85 4.87
C VAL A 115 15.12 5.05 5.77
N ASP A 116 14.48 6.11 5.25
CA ASP A 116 14.16 7.32 6.03
C ASP A 116 13.29 6.98 7.25
N ILE A 117 12.32 6.07 7.10
CA ILE A 117 11.48 5.56 8.20
C ILE A 117 12.33 4.85 9.26
N ARG A 118 13.23 3.96 8.84
CA ARG A 118 14.07 3.19 9.77
C ARG A 118 14.97 4.11 10.59
N VAL A 119 15.60 5.10 9.94
CA VAL A 119 16.48 6.07 10.61
C VAL A 119 15.69 6.95 11.58
N HIS A 120 14.56 7.51 11.17
CA HIS A 120 13.76 8.39 12.03
C HIS A 120 13.16 7.67 13.24
N VAL A 121 12.67 6.45 13.05
CA VAL A 121 12.10 5.68 14.16
C VAL A 121 13.21 5.18 15.09
N PHE A 122 14.38 4.82 14.56
CA PHE A 122 15.55 4.48 15.37
C PHE A 122 16.01 5.67 16.24
N ASP A 123 16.10 6.86 15.67
CA ASP A 123 16.46 8.09 16.39
C ASP A 123 15.46 8.36 17.54
N HIS A 124 14.16 8.21 17.26
CA HIS A 124 13.11 8.34 18.27
C HIS A 124 13.19 7.27 19.38
N LEU A 125 13.46 6.01 19.03
CA LEU A 125 13.61 4.93 20.00
C LEU A 125 14.86 5.12 20.86
N SER A 126 15.97 5.59 20.28
CA SER A 126 17.24 5.80 20.98
C SER A 126 17.16 6.89 22.05
N GLY A 127 16.20 7.82 21.95
CA GLY A 127 15.92 8.82 22.98
C GLY A 127 15.18 8.29 24.22
N HIS A 128 14.77 7.02 24.26
CA HIS A 128 14.07 6.44 25.41
C HIS A 128 15.04 6.03 26.54
N SER A 129 14.54 6.03 27.78
CA SER A 129 15.33 5.65 28.96
C SER A 129 15.79 4.18 28.94
N GLN A 130 16.90 3.86 29.60
CA GLN A 130 17.36 2.47 29.75
C GLN A 130 16.32 1.58 30.45
N ARG A 131 15.49 2.14 31.33
CA ARG A 131 14.35 1.42 31.94
C ARG A 131 13.35 0.93 30.90
N PHE A 132 13.09 1.70 29.84
CA PHE A 132 12.19 1.29 28.77
C PHE A 132 12.73 0.05 28.04
N PHE A 133 14.02 0.04 27.72
CA PHE A 133 14.68 -1.10 27.08
C PHE A 133 14.80 -2.33 28.01
N GLY A 134 14.91 -2.13 29.33
CA GLY A 134 14.86 -3.23 30.30
C GLY A 134 13.47 -3.88 30.43
N GLN A 135 12.39 -3.17 30.04
CA GLN A 135 11.01 -3.65 30.12
C GLN A 135 10.49 -4.24 28.80
N HIS A 136 11.20 -4.06 27.69
CA HIS A 136 10.77 -4.49 26.35
C HIS A 136 11.85 -5.30 25.65
N LEU A 137 11.45 -6.39 24.99
CA LEU A 137 12.36 -7.22 24.19
C LEU A 137 12.92 -6.40 23.02
N THR A 138 14.22 -6.11 23.06
CA THR A 138 14.93 -5.31 22.03
C THR A 138 14.84 -5.92 20.64
N GLY A 139 14.87 -7.25 20.53
CA GLY A 139 14.63 -7.96 19.27
C GLY A 139 13.23 -7.74 18.70
N ALA A 140 12.21 -7.70 19.57
CA ALA A 140 10.84 -7.44 19.15
C ALA A 140 10.67 -5.97 18.67
N LEU A 141 11.36 -5.02 19.31
CA LEU A 141 11.41 -3.63 18.86
C LEU A 141 12.06 -3.50 17.47
N GLY A 142 13.19 -4.18 17.23
CA GLY A 142 13.85 -4.20 15.92
C GLY A 142 12.99 -4.85 14.81
N SER A 143 12.27 -5.91 15.15
CA SER A 143 11.30 -6.55 14.24
C SER A 143 10.14 -5.59 13.89
N ARG A 144 9.60 -4.87 14.88
CA ARG A 144 8.55 -3.85 14.66
C ARG A 144 9.04 -2.68 13.80
N LEU A 145 10.26 -2.19 14.03
CA LEU A 145 10.89 -1.15 13.21
C LEU A 145 10.98 -1.57 11.74
N THR A 146 11.46 -2.79 11.50
CA THR A 146 11.60 -3.34 10.14
C THR A 146 10.24 -3.58 9.50
N GLY A 147 9.29 -4.12 10.26
CA GLY A 147 7.92 -4.35 9.83
C GLY A 147 7.19 -3.06 9.45
N LEU A 148 7.44 -1.95 10.15
CA LEU A 148 6.86 -0.65 9.83
C LEU A 148 7.32 -0.12 8.46
N ALA A 149 8.62 -0.22 8.16
CA ALA A 149 9.15 0.16 6.85
C ALA A 149 8.60 -0.74 5.73
N GLY A 150 8.45 -2.04 6.00
CA GLY A 150 7.82 -2.99 5.06
C GLY A 150 6.35 -2.67 4.81
N ALA A 151 5.58 -2.38 5.87
CA ALA A 151 4.18 -2.00 5.78
C ALA A 151 3.98 -0.69 5.01
N PHE A 152 4.84 0.31 5.22
CA PHE A 152 4.83 1.54 4.44
C PHE A 152 5.02 1.26 2.94
N GLY A 153 6.02 0.42 2.61
CA GLY A 153 6.28 0.04 1.23
C GLY A 153 5.11 -0.70 0.58
N ALA A 154 4.50 -1.63 1.31
CA ALA A 154 3.31 -2.35 0.86
C ALA A 154 2.13 -1.40 0.60
N VAL A 155 1.82 -0.50 1.54
CA VAL A 155 0.74 0.49 1.36
C VAL A 155 1.00 1.41 0.17
N THR A 156 2.22 1.93 0.03
CA THR A 156 2.58 2.82 -1.08
C THR A 156 2.49 2.10 -2.43
N SER A 157 2.95 0.84 -2.48
CA SER A 157 2.87 -0.03 -3.65
C SER A 157 1.41 -0.31 -4.03
N THR A 158 0.56 -0.72 -3.09
CA THR A 158 -0.86 -0.99 -3.32
C THR A 158 -1.62 0.26 -3.78
N LEU A 159 -1.38 1.40 -3.13
CA LEU A 159 -2.00 2.67 -3.53
C LEU A 159 -1.66 3.05 -4.97
N SER A 160 -0.39 2.86 -5.35
CA SER A 160 0.10 3.31 -6.65
C SER A 160 -0.23 2.33 -7.75
N TRP A 161 -0.03 1.03 -7.57
CA TRP A 161 -0.18 0.04 -8.65
C TRP A 161 -1.51 -0.73 -8.65
N SER A 162 -2.25 -0.73 -7.54
CA SER A 162 -3.52 -1.47 -7.47
C SER A 162 -4.74 -0.55 -7.36
N ILE A 163 -4.60 0.66 -6.81
CA ILE A 163 -5.72 1.57 -6.57
C ILE A 163 -5.77 2.72 -7.57
N ALA A 164 -4.63 3.34 -7.89
CA ALA A 164 -4.58 4.46 -8.85
C ALA A 164 -5.05 4.10 -10.28
N PRO A 165 -4.67 2.94 -10.87
CA PRO A 165 -5.07 2.61 -12.23
C PRO A 165 -6.59 2.46 -12.39
N PRO A 166 -7.32 1.66 -11.58
CA PRO A 166 -8.78 1.55 -11.72
C PRO A 166 -9.53 2.87 -11.54
N ILE A 167 -9.03 3.78 -10.69
CA ILE A 167 -9.61 5.12 -10.52
C ILE A 167 -9.39 5.95 -11.80
N THR A 168 -8.19 5.88 -12.36
CA THR A 168 -7.85 6.59 -13.61
C THR A 168 -8.67 6.03 -14.78
N ASP A 169 -8.83 4.70 -14.84
CA ASP A 169 -9.63 4.02 -15.86
C ASP A 169 -11.10 4.44 -15.77
N PHE A 170 -11.66 4.48 -14.56
CA PHE A 170 -13.04 4.92 -14.35
C PHE A 170 -13.26 6.39 -14.78
N ILE A 171 -12.36 7.30 -14.37
CA ILE A 171 -12.43 8.72 -14.76
C ILE A 171 -12.26 8.87 -16.27
N GLY A 172 -11.29 8.15 -16.87
CA GLY A 172 -11.02 8.18 -18.29
C GLY A 172 -12.20 7.64 -19.12
N ALA A 173 -12.79 6.52 -18.70
CA ALA A 173 -14.00 5.97 -19.31
C ALA A 173 -15.18 6.95 -19.23
N MET A 174 -15.36 7.63 -18.08
CA MET A 174 -16.41 8.64 -17.92
C MET A 174 -16.25 9.79 -18.91
N ILE A 175 -15.01 10.29 -19.10
CA ILE A 175 -14.69 11.35 -20.05
C ILE A 175 -14.99 10.89 -21.48
N ILE A 176 -14.52 9.70 -21.88
CA ILE A 176 -14.75 9.18 -23.24
C ILE A 176 -16.24 8.93 -23.50
N PHE A 177 -16.97 8.34 -22.56
CA PHE A 177 -18.40 8.08 -22.78
C PHE A 177 -19.19 9.38 -22.87
N SER A 178 -18.79 10.42 -22.12
CA SER A 178 -19.43 11.73 -22.19
C SER A 178 -19.24 12.41 -23.57
N THR A 179 -18.20 12.08 -24.33
CA THR A 179 -18.02 12.60 -25.71
C THR A 179 -18.81 11.83 -26.74
N VAL A 180 -19.24 10.59 -26.46
CA VAL A 180 -20.05 9.76 -27.35
C VAL A 180 -21.54 9.95 -27.08
N ASP A 181 -21.99 9.63 -25.86
CA ASP A 181 -23.37 9.85 -25.38
C ASP A 181 -23.37 9.93 -23.84
N TRP A 182 -23.85 11.06 -23.31
CA TRP A 182 -23.94 11.30 -21.87
C TRP A 182 -24.80 10.25 -21.14
N ARG A 183 -25.78 9.62 -21.81
CA ARG A 183 -26.62 8.57 -21.23
C ARG A 183 -25.82 7.32 -20.91
N MET A 184 -24.83 6.97 -21.73
CA MET A 184 -23.92 5.86 -21.46
C MET A 184 -23.00 6.16 -20.28
N ALA A 185 -22.52 7.40 -20.16
CA ALA A 185 -21.71 7.83 -19.01
C ALA A 185 -22.50 7.73 -17.69
N VAL A 186 -23.76 8.19 -17.68
CA VAL A 186 -24.64 8.07 -16.50
C VAL A 186 -24.92 6.61 -16.15
N ALA A 187 -25.21 5.76 -17.14
CA ALA A 187 -25.42 4.33 -16.92
C ALA A 187 -24.20 3.68 -16.27
N LEU A 188 -22.98 3.96 -16.78
CA LEU A 188 -21.73 3.49 -16.19
C LEU A 188 -21.54 3.99 -14.75
N ALA A 189 -21.82 5.28 -14.50
CA ALA A 189 -21.68 5.88 -13.17
C ALA A 189 -22.56 5.19 -12.13
N VAL A 190 -23.84 4.96 -12.47
CA VAL A 190 -24.81 4.32 -11.57
C VAL A 190 -24.37 2.89 -11.24
N VAL A 191 -23.97 2.15 -12.26
CA VAL A 191 -23.45 0.79 -12.13
C VAL A 191 -22.25 0.74 -11.20
N VAL A 192 -21.23 1.55 -11.48
CA VAL A 192 -19.98 1.52 -10.70
C VAL A 192 -20.24 1.98 -9.27
N ALA A 193 -21.10 2.98 -9.07
CA ALA A 193 -21.49 3.43 -7.73
C ALA A 193 -22.20 2.32 -6.93
N PHE A 194 -23.11 1.57 -7.56
CA PHE A 194 -23.80 0.45 -6.94
C PHE A 194 -22.82 -0.67 -6.53
N LEU A 195 -21.91 -1.06 -7.43
CA LEU A 195 -20.88 -2.06 -7.15
C LEU A 195 -19.90 -1.60 -6.06
N ALA A 196 -19.41 -0.37 -6.16
CA ALA A 196 -18.49 0.21 -5.19
C ALA A 196 -19.14 0.27 -3.80
N LEU A 197 -20.41 0.67 -3.70
CA LEU A 197 -21.15 0.69 -2.43
C LEU A 197 -21.24 -0.71 -1.82
N GLY A 198 -21.64 -1.72 -2.61
CA GLY A 198 -21.73 -3.11 -2.14
C GLY A 198 -20.39 -3.64 -1.63
N LEU A 199 -19.31 -3.39 -2.38
CA LEU A 199 -17.96 -3.81 -2.02
C LEU A 199 -17.44 -3.07 -0.78
N ILE A 200 -17.68 -1.75 -0.66
CA ILE A 200 -17.25 -0.97 0.51
C ILE A 200 -17.96 -1.45 1.77
N LEU A 201 -19.27 -1.68 1.71
CA LEU A 201 -20.04 -2.20 2.85
C LEU A 201 -19.52 -3.56 3.31
N PHE A 202 -19.21 -4.45 2.35
CA PHE A 202 -18.62 -5.75 2.65
C PHE A 202 -17.20 -5.61 3.19
N ALA A 203 -16.35 -4.77 2.61
CA ALA A 203 -14.97 -4.56 3.05
C ALA A 203 -14.89 -3.99 4.48
N VAL A 204 -15.76 -3.03 4.83
CA VAL A 204 -15.79 -2.44 6.19
C VAL A 204 -16.11 -3.51 7.24
N ARG A 205 -16.99 -4.46 6.91
CA ARG A 205 -17.38 -5.56 7.80
C ARG A 205 -16.26 -6.61 8.00
N GLY A 206 -15.25 -6.64 7.13
CA GLY A 206 -14.05 -7.48 7.24
C GLY A 206 -12.92 -6.90 8.11
N ARG A 207 -12.93 -5.59 8.39
CA ARG A 207 -11.91 -4.90 9.21
C ARG A 207 -11.55 -5.60 10.53
N PRO A 208 -12.51 -6.06 11.37
CA PRO A 208 -12.15 -6.71 12.65
C PRO A 208 -11.34 -8.00 12.44
N LEU A 209 -11.54 -8.70 11.32
CA LEU A 209 -10.87 -9.94 11.01
C LEU A 209 -9.41 -9.71 10.61
N HIS A 210 -9.16 -8.71 9.77
CA HIS A 210 -7.80 -8.27 9.41
C HIS A 210 -7.05 -7.74 10.63
N ARG A 211 -7.73 -6.98 11.51
CA ARG A 211 -7.13 -6.51 12.76
C ARG A 211 -6.74 -7.65 13.68
N LYS A 212 -7.63 -8.65 13.85
CA LYS A 212 -7.35 -9.84 14.65
C LYS A 212 -6.16 -10.63 14.11
N PHE A 213 -6.07 -10.80 12.78
CA PHE A 213 -4.90 -11.44 12.15
C PHE A 213 -3.60 -10.66 12.44
N ALA A 214 -3.60 -9.34 12.27
CA ALA A 214 -2.43 -8.51 12.55
C ALA A 214 -2.00 -8.54 14.04
N GLU A 215 -2.96 -8.51 14.96
CA GLU A 215 -2.71 -8.62 16.41
C GLU A 215 -2.10 -9.99 16.77
N GLN A 216 -2.64 -11.10 16.24
CA GLN A 216 -2.10 -12.44 16.48
C GLN A 216 -0.71 -12.60 15.86
N GLY A 217 -0.49 -12.16 14.63
CA GLY A 217 0.83 -12.22 13.99
C GLY A 217 1.89 -11.42 14.75
N ALA A 218 1.55 -10.23 15.25
CA ALA A 218 2.47 -9.44 16.08
C ALA A 218 2.80 -10.13 17.42
N TYR A 219 1.80 -10.78 18.04
CA TYR A 219 1.99 -11.53 19.29
C TYR A 219 2.88 -12.76 19.10
N VAL A 220 2.59 -13.59 18.09
CA VAL A 220 3.34 -14.81 17.80
C VAL A 220 4.79 -14.51 17.37
N ASN A 221 4.98 -13.47 16.56
CA ASN A 221 6.32 -13.02 16.19
C ASN A 221 7.14 -12.56 17.42
N GLY A 222 6.51 -11.88 18.38
CA GLY A 222 7.18 -11.51 19.64
C GLY A 222 7.64 -12.71 20.46
N GLU A 223 6.78 -13.72 20.57
CA GLU A 223 7.08 -14.99 21.28
C GLU A 223 8.17 -15.81 20.59
N LEU A 224 8.19 -15.81 19.26
CA LEU A 224 9.23 -16.46 18.48
C LEU A 224 10.59 -15.78 18.71
N VAL A 225 10.63 -14.45 18.64
CA VAL A 225 11.85 -13.67 18.91
C VAL A 225 12.34 -13.92 20.34
N ASP A 226 11.46 -13.91 21.33
CA ASP A 226 11.81 -14.20 22.73
C ASP A 226 12.44 -15.59 22.89
N THR A 227 11.78 -16.62 22.35
CA THR A 227 12.26 -18.01 22.43
C THR A 227 13.62 -18.19 21.76
N VAL A 228 13.86 -17.51 20.63
CA VAL A 228 15.13 -17.56 19.90
C VAL A 228 16.23 -16.78 20.62
N SER A 229 15.93 -15.56 21.07
CA SER A 229 16.85 -14.73 21.85
C SER A 229 17.26 -15.40 23.16
N ASN A 230 16.35 -16.17 23.78
CA ASN A 230 16.61 -16.90 25.01
C ASN A 230 16.86 -18.41 24.80
N SER A 231 17.37 -18.78 23.62
CA SER A 231 17.59 -20.18 23.24
C SER A 231 18.55 -20.95 24.17
N TRP A 232 19.47 -20.24 24.84
CA TRP A 232 20.38 -20.83 25.82
C TRP A 232 19.62 -21.37 27.04
N THR A 233 18.67 -20.61 27.58
CA THR A 233 17.78 -21.05 28.68
C THR A 233 16.95 -22.27 28.27
N VAL A 234 16.41 -22.28 27.05
CA VAL A 234 15.65 -23.44 26.53
C VAL A 234 16.51 -24.72 26.53
N LYS A 235 17.80 -24.60 26.21
CA LYS A 235 18.74 -25.73 26.22
C LYS A 235 19.09 -26.20 27.63
N ILE A 236 19.37 -25.29 28.56
CA ILE A 236 19.73 -25.65 29.95
C ILE A 236 18.61 -26.43 30.63
N PHE A 237 17.36 -26.02 30.40
CA PHE A 237 16.19 -26.69 30.98
C PHE A 237 15.68 -27.87 30.14
N SER A 238 16.40 -28.29 29.08
CA SER A 238 15.95 -29.33 28.13
C SER A 238 14.51 -29.13 27.63
N ALA A 239 14.07 -27.87 27.54
CA ALA A 239 12.67 -27.50 27.36
C ALA A 239 12.22 -27.46 25.88
N ARG A 240 13.06 -27.94 24.95
CA ARG A 240 12.80 -27.88 23.50
C ARG A 240 11.45 -28.52 23.10
N PRO A 241 11.07 -29.73 23.57
CA PRO A 241 9.78 -30.32 23.21
C PRO A 241 8.60 -29.47 23.72
N ARG A 242 8.73 -28.91 24.94
CA ARG A 242 7.72 -28.06 25.57
C ARG A 242 7.52 -26.75 24.80
N GLU A 243 8.60 -26.04 24.47
CA GLU A 243 8.53 -24.80 23.69
C GLU A 243 8.05 -25.05 22.26
N ARG A 244 8.44 -26.16 21.62
CA ARG A 244 7.90 -26.54 20.31
C ARG A 244 6.39 -26.73 20.35
N ALA A 245 5.86 -27.46 21.33
CA ALA A 245 4.42 -27.68 21.46
C ALA A 245 3.67 -26.36 21.74
N ARG A 246 4.23 -25.50 22.60
CA ARG A 246 3.69 -24.17 22.90
C ARG A 246 3.64 -23.27 21.66
N LEU A 247 4.72 -23.18 20.89
CA LEU A 247 4.76 -22.40 19.65
C LEU A 247 3.84 -22.97 18.56
N ALA A 248 3.80 -24.30 18.41
CA ALA A 248 2.89 -24.94 17.45
C ALA A 248 1.41 -24.62 17.73
N ALA A 249 1.00 -24.61 19.00
CA ALA A 249 -0.35 -24.20 19.38
C ALA A 249 -0.62 -22.72 19.03
N LYS A 250 0.34 -21.82 19.28
CA LYS A 250 0.23 -20.40 18.93
C LYS A 250 0.15 -20.17 17.42
N PHE A 251 0.99 -20.86 16.63
CA PHE A 251 0.90 -20.83 15.17
C PHE A 251 -0.46 -21.33 14.66
N GLY A 252 -1.07 -22.32 15.32
CA GLY A 252 -2.41 -22.80 14.97
C GLY A 252 -3.49 -21.71 15.12
N VAL A 253 -3.43 -20.92 16.20
CA VAL A 253 -4.35 -19.81 16.45
C VAL A 253 -4.17 -18.69 15.41
N GLU A 254 -2.92 -18.33 15.12
CA GLU A 254 -2.59 -17.36 14.07
C GLU A 254 -3.07 -17.83 12.70
N ALA A 255 -2.81 -19.09 12.34
CA ALA A 255 -3.22 -19.68 11.07
C ALA A 255 -4.74 -19.70 10.90
N GLU A 256 -5.51 -19.93 11.98
CA GLU A 256 -6.97 -19.83 11.92
C GLU A 256 -7.43 -18.38 11.68
N ALA A 257 -6.82 -17.40 12.37
CA ALA A 257 -7.11 -15.99 12.15
C ALA A 257 -6.75 -15.55 10.71
N GLN A 258 -5.60 -16.00 10.20
CA GLN A 258 -5.16 -15.75 8.83
C GLN A 258 -6.12 -16.36 7.81
N ARG A 259 -6.51 -17.63 7.98
CA ARG A 259 -7.46 -18.32 7.09
C ARG A 259 -8.79 -17.59 7.03
N LYS A 260 -9.34 -17.17 8.18
CA LYS A 260 -10.60 -16.41 8.22
C LYS A 260 -10.43 -15.06 7.51
N SER A 261 -9.37 -14.33 7.81
CA SER A 261 -9.03 -13.05 7.17
C SER A 261 -8.93 -13.17 5.65
N TRP A 262 -8.21 -14.18 5.15
CA TRP A 262 -8.06 -14.43 3.72
C TRP A 262 -9.40 -14.84 3.08
N MET A 263 -10.11 -15.80 3.67
CA MET A 263 -11.39 -16.27 3.13
C MET A 263 -12.41 -15.14 2.97
N TYR A 264 -12.34 -14.12 3.84
CA TYR A 264 -13.16 -12.93 3.71
C TYR A 264 -12.80 -12.10 2.46
N VAL A 265 -11.51 -11.93 2.16
CA VAL A 265 -11.06 -11.29 0.91
C VAL A 265 -11.55 -12.08 -0.29
N GLU A 266 -11.45 -13.41 -0.24
CA GLU A 266 -11.87 -14.27 -1.34
C GLU A 266 -13.39 -14.18 -1.59
N LYS A 267 -14.20 -14.17 -0.53
CA LYS A 267 -15.65 -13.89 -0.64
C LYS A 267 -15.95 -12.53 -1.27
N THR A 268 -15.13 -11.52 -0.97
CA THR A 268 -15.27 -10.18 -1.58
C THR A 268 -14.99 -10.24 -3.08
N ARG A 269 -13.96 -10.99 -3.51
CA ARG A 269 -13.63 -11.19 -4.93
C ARG A 269 -14.70 -11.98 -5.65
N VAL A 270 -15.15 -13.10 -5.09
CA VAL A 270 -16.25 -13.91 -5.66
C VAL A 270 -17.50 -13.06 -5.85
N LEU A 271 -17.85 -12.22 -4.87
CA LEU A 271 -18.98 -11.31 -4.99
C LEU A 271 -18.76 -10.28 -6.13
N HIS A 272 -17.57 -9.70 -6.23
CA HIS A 272 -17.20 -8.83 -7.35
C HIS A 272 -17.31 -9.52 -8.71
N ASP A 273 -16.80 -10.75 -8.85
CA ASP A 273 -16.79 -11.51 -10.10
C ASP A 273 -18.22 -11.94 -10.52
N ILE A 274 -19.07 -12.31 -9.55
CA ILE A 274 -20.50 -12.58 -9.80
C ILE A 274 -21.18 -11.32 -10.34
N PHE A 275 -20.92 -10.16 -9.75
CA PHE A 275 -21.47 -8.91 -10.26
C PHE A 275 -20.97 -8.62 -11.68
N LEU A 276 -19.67 -8.77 -11.93
CA LEU A 276 -19.08 -8.52 -13.24
C LEU A 276 -19.64 -9.46 -14.34
N THR A 277 -19.86 -10.73 -14.01
CA THR A 277 -20.45 -11.70 -14.95
C THR A 277 -21.92 -11.40 -15.24
N LEU A 278 -22.73 -11.07 -14.23
CA LEU A 278 -24.13 -10.65 -14.42
C LEU A 278 -24.23 -9.40 -15.28
N MET A 279 -23.31 -8.45 -15.09
CA MET A 279 -23.23 -7.22 -15.87
C MET A 279 -22.88 -7.48 -17.33
N SER A 280 -21.84 -8.27 -17.58
CA SER A 280 -21.41 -8.64 -18.93
C SER A 280 -22.50 -9.40 -19.69
N GLY A 281 -23.27 -10.25 -19.00
CA GLY A 281 -24.38 -10.99 -19.61
C GLY A 281 -25.67 -10.18 -19.83
N ALA A 282 -25.76 -8.95 -19.29
CA ALA A 282 -26.93 -8.08 -19.45
C ALA A 282 -26.74 -7.00 -20.54
N MET A 283 -25.52 -6.82 -21.05
CA MET A 283 -25.18 -5.94 -22.18
C MET A 283 -25.30 -6.69 -23.51
#